data_AF-A0A958Q7X9-F1
#
_entry.id   AF-A0A958Q7X9-F1
#
_cell.length_a   1.000
_cell.length_b   1.000
_cell.length_c   1.000
_cell.angle_alpha   90.00
_cell.angle_beta   90.00
_cell.angle_gamma   90.00
#
_symmetry.space_group_name_H-M   'P 1'
#
loop_
_entity.id
_entity.type
_entity.pdbx_description
1 polymer ?
#
loop_
_entity_poly.entity_id
_entity_poly.type
_entity_poly.pdbx_seq_one_letter_code
_entity_poly.pdbx_strand_id
1 'polypeptide(L)'
;VRTTDAFAYLRKAKRSFHLIYVAPPQYENLWVEAFHHIAERPHLVKSRGLVVAQIDPKEYEHLSLRDFDLEQERKYGNTVLLFYRKTS
;
A
#
# COMPACT_ATOMS: atom_id res chain seq x y z
N VAL A 1 0.38 -14.40 17.90
CA VAL A 1 0.53 -13.79 16.56
C VAL A 1 1.90 -14.18 16.03
N ARG A 2 2.00 -14.78 14.83
CA ARG A 2 3.32 -14.97 14.19
C ARG A 2 3.76 -13.61 13.64
N THR A 3 4.80 -13.03 14.21
CA THR A 3 5.49 -11.86 13.70
C THR A 3 6.38 -12.31 12.54
N THR A 4 5.92 -12.08 11.32
CA THR A 4 6.72 -12.26 10.10
C THR A 4 6.92 -10.89 9.49
N ASP A 5 8.14 -10.61 9.04
CA ASP A 5 8.46 -9.41 8.27
C ASP A 5 7.57 -9.33 7.01
N ALA A 6 6.78 -8.26 6.91
CA ALA A 6 5.81 -8.09 5.85
C ALA A 6 6.47 -7.92 4.48
N PHE A 7 7.63 -7.26 4.39
CA PHE A 7 8.36 -7.11 3.15
C PHE A 7 8.93 -8.46 2.67
N ALA A 8 9.45 -9.28 3.60
CA ALA A 8 9.89 -10.64 3.29
C ALA A 8 8.74 -11.49 2.78
N TYR A 9 7.53 -11.30 3.30
CA TYR A 9 6.32 -11.93 2.77
C TYR A 9 5.96 -11.41 1.37
N LEU A 10 5.88 -10.09 1.16
CA LEU A 10 5.54 -9.49 -0.14
C LEU A 10 6.47 -9.96 -1.26
N ARG A 11 7.78 -10.07 -0.98
CA ARG A 11 8.79 -10.58 -1.95
C ARG A 11 8.52 -12.02 -2.40
N LYS A 12 7.92 -12.85 -1.54
CA LYS A 12 7.71 -14.30 -1.78
C LYS A 12 6.26 -14.66 -2.08
N ALA A 13 5.32 -13.74 -1.87
CA ALA A 13 3.90 -13.98 -2.04
C ALA A 13 3.58 -14.35 -3.50
N LYS A 14 2.77 -15.41 -3.65
CA LYS A 14 2.25 -15.89 -4.94
C LYS A 14 0.73 -15.77 -5.07
N ARG A 15 0.07 -15.30 -4.01
CA ARG A 15 -1.38 -15.14 -3.94
C ARG A 15 -1.76 -13.71 -4.32
N SER A 16 -2.89 -13.57 -5.01
CA SER A 16 -3.50 -12.28 -5.29
C SER A 16 -4.57 -11.93 -4.25
N PHE A 17 -4.67 -10.65 -3.92
CA PHE A 17 -5.57 -10.10 -2.92
C PHE A 17 -6.52 -9.08 -3.57
N HIS A 18 -7.77 -9.02 -3.07
CA HIS A 18 -8.69 -7.94 -3.45
C HIS A 18 -8.38 -6.65 -2.71
N LEU A 19 -7.78 -6.76 -1.53
CA LEU A 19 -7.42 -5.66 -0.64
C LEU A 19 -6.06 -5.97 -0.01
N ILE A 20 -5.14 -5.01 -0.08
CA ILE A 20 -3.92 -4.97 0.74
C ILE A 20 -4.01 -3.70 1.60
N TYR A 21 -3.88 -3.84 2.91
CA TYR A 21 -3.90 -2.73 3.85
C TYR A 21 -2.50 -2.52 4.41
N VAL A 22 -1.96 -1.32 4.23
CA VAL A 22 -0.59 -0.93 4.57
C VAL A 22 -0.67 0.09 5.70
N ALA A 23 -0.38 -0.34 6.92
CA ALA A 23 -0.35 0.49 8.11
C ALA A 23 0.95 0.23 8.90
N PRO A 24 2.10 0.66 8.36
CA PRO A 24 3.38 0.46 9.01
C PRO A 24 3.52 1.38 10.24
N PRO A 25 4.55 1.15 11.07
CA PRO A 25 5.08 2.18 11.95
C PRO A 25 5.30 3.49 11.18
N GLN A 26 4.95 4.60 11.83
CA GLN A 26 5.01 5.93 11.22
C GLN A 26 6.43 6.53 11.38
N TYR A 27 6.73 7.50 10.54
CA TYR A 27 7.96 8.28 10.42
C TYR A 27 9.19 7.49 9.96
N GLU A 28 8.98 6.44 9.17
CA GLU A 28 10.03 5.55 8.67
C GLU A 28 9.96 5.36 7.14
N ASN A 29 9.07 6.06 6.42
CA ASN A 29 8.84 5.90 4.97
C ASN A 29 8.50 4.47 4.52
N LEU A 30 8.17 3.58 5.46
CA LEU A 30 7.90 2.16 5.19
C LEU A 30 6.67 1.96 4.30
N TRP A 31 5.73 2.92 4.30
CA TRP A 31 4.56 2.84 3.45
C TRP A 31 4.94 3.04 1.97
N VAL A 32 5.88 3.95 1.68
CA VAL A 32 6.41 4.17 0.32
C VAL A 32 7.13 2.91 -0.16
N GLU A 33 7.99 2.33 0.68
CA GLU A 33 8.68 1.07 0.38
C GLU A 33 7.68 -0.08 0.12
N ALA A 34 6.63 -0.20 0.94
CA ALA A 34 5.58 -1.19 0.73
C ALA A 34 4.89 -1.02 -0.61
N PHE A 35 4.57 0.22 -1.00
CA PHE A 35 3.92 0.52 -2.26
C PHE A 35 4.83 0.24 -3.47
N HIS A 36 6.13 0.54 -3.38
CA HIS A 36 7.08 0.15 -4.42
C HIS A 36 7.15 -1.37 -4.57
N HIS A 37 7.25 -2.14 -3.48
CA HIS A 37 7.26 -3.59 -3.54
C HIS A 37 5.96 -4.19 -4.13
N ILE A 38 4.81 -3.58 -3.84
CA ILE A 38 3.53 -3.97 -4.43
C ILE A 38 3.49 -3.60 -5.92
N ALA A 39 3.98 -2.42 -6.28
CA ALA A 39 4.02 -1.93 -7.67
C ALA A 39 4.97 -2.73 -8.57
N GLU A 40 6.07 -3.25 -8.04
CA GLU A 40 6.96 -4.20 -8.74
C GLU A 40 6.27 -5.55 -9.02
N ARG A 41 5.19 -5.85 -8.29
CA ARG A 41 4.48 -7.14 -8.33
C ARG A 41 2.97 -6.92 -8.43
N PRO A 42 2.46 -6.27 -9.50
CA PRO A 42 1.05 -5.89 -9.60
C PRO A 42 0.10 -7.08 -9.57
N HIS A 43 0.57 -8.29 -9.89
CA HIS A 43 -0.20 -9.55 -9.78
C HIS A 43 -0.61 -9.90 -8.34
N LEU A 44 0.04 -9.32 -7.33
CA LEU A 44 -0.38 -9.45 -5.92
C LEU A 44 -1.74 -8.81 -5.68
N VAL A 45 -2.15 -7.86 -6.53
CA VAL A 45 -3.46 -7.22 -6.46
C VAL A 45 -4.30 -7.70 -7.64
N LYS A 46 -5.51 -8.20 -7.33
CA LYS A 46 -6.46 -8.62 -8.35
C LYS A 46 -6.92 -7.43 -9.20
N SER A 47 -7.49 -7.69 -10.38
CA SER A 47 -8.11 -6.64 -11.19
C SER A 47 -9.12 -5.85 -10.38
N ARG A 48 -9.08 -4.52 -10.49
CA ARG A 48 -9.86 -3.57 -9.68
C ARG A 48 -9.66 -3.71 -8.15
N GLY A 49 -8.64 -4.44 -7.71
CA GLY A 49 -8.28 -4.55 -6.30
C GLY A 49 -7.75 -3.22 -5.74
N LEU A 50 -7.64 -3.16 -4.42
CA LEU A 50 -7.35 -1.95 -3.68
C LEU A 50 -6.10 -2.12 -2.82
N VAL A 51 -5.26 -1.08 -2.78
CA VAL A 51 -4.18 -0.95 -1.81
C VAL A 51 -4.47 0.31 -1.00
N VAL A 52 -4.59 0.17 0.32
CA VAL A 52 -4.89 1.29 1.22
C VAL A 52 -3.67 1.56 2.09
N ALA A 53 -3.16 2.80 2.06
CA ALA A 53 -2.15 3.24 3.02
C ALA A 53 -2.84 3.98 4.18
N GLN A 54 -2.38 3.73 5.40
CA GLN A 54 -2.72 4.52 6.59
C GLN A 54 -1.45 5.18 7.12
N ILE A 55 -1.37 6.50 7.00
CA ILE A 55 -0.16 7.27 7.32
C ILE A 55 -0.45 8.47 8.22
N ASP A 56 0.59 8.98 8.88
CA ASP A 56 0.57 10.34 9.41
C ASP A 56 0.60 11.35 8.25
N PRO A 57 -0.19 12.43 8.28
CA PRO A 57 -0.16 13.46 7.24
C PRO A 57 1.23 14.00 6.91
N LYS A 58 2.18 13.97 7.85
CA LYS A 58 3.56 14.44 7.65
C LYS A 58 4.41 13.50 6.79
N GLU A 59 4.02 12.24 6.67
CA GLU A 59 4.69 11.25 5.81
C GLU A 59 4.11 11.18 4.40
N TYR A 60 3.12 12.02 4.09
CA TYR A 60 2.51 12.02 2.78
C TYR A 60 3.55 12.34 1.69
N GLU A 61 3.60 11.47 0.70
CA GLU A 61 4.40 11.60 -0.50
C GLU A 61 3.51 11.26 -1.70
N HIS A 62 3.63 12.04 -2.78
CA HIS A 62 2.92 11.72 -4.01
C HIS A 62 3.62 10.58 -4.75
N LEU A 63 2.98 9.40 -4.81
CA LEU A 63 3.50 8.26 -5.57
C LEU A 63 2.89 8.19 -6.98
N SER A 64 3.76 8.20 -7.99
CA SER A 64 3.40 7.87 -9.37
C SER A 64 3.68 6.39 -9.63
N LEU A 65 2.62 5.60 -9.75
CA LEU A 65 2.70 4.13 -9.88
C LEU A 65 2.04 3.70 -11.20
N ARG A 66 2.70 2.82 -11.95
CA ARG A 66 2.27 2.42 -13.30
C ARG A 66 0.89 1.76 -13.35
N ASP A 67 0.63 0.85 -12.41
CA ASP A 67 -0.58 0.00 -12.41
C ASP A 67 -1.59 0.39 -11.32
N PHE A 68 -1.37 1.53 -10.65
CA PHE A 68 -2.16 1.96 -9.50
C PHE A 68 -2.41 3.47 -9.52
N ASP A 69 -3.68 3.86 -9.43
CA ASP A 69 -4.10 5.25 -9.34
C ASP A 69 -4.62 5.57 -7.94
N LEU A 70 -4.23 6.71 -7.39
CA LEU A 70 -4.84 7.25 -6.16
C LEU A 70 -6.27 7.70 -6.50
N GLU A 71 -7.27 6.94 -6.09
CA GLU A 71 -8.69 7.22 -6.38
C GLU A 71 -9.35 8.08 -5.30
N GLN A 72 -8.85 8.02 -4.07
CA GLN A 72 -9.44 8.72 -2.94
C GLN A 72 -8.43 8.96 -1.83
N GLU A 73 -8.56 10.09 -1.16
CA GLU A 73 -7.86 10.42 0.09
C GLU A 73 -8.91 10.73 1.16
N ARG A 74 -8.70 10.25 2.39
CA ARG A 74 -9.54 10.61 3.54
C ARG A 74 -8.68 10.97 4.74
N LYS A 75 -8.97 12.09 5.39
CA LYS A 75 -8.26 12.56 6.58
C LYS A 75 -9.15 12.48 7.82
N TYR A 76 -8.62 11.88 8.88
CA TYR A 76 -9.27 11.74 10.19
C TYR A 76 -8.28 12.11 11.29
N GLY A 77 -8.38 13.35 11.79
CA GLY A 77 -7.39 13.88 12.74
C GLY A 77 -5.97 13.83 12.16
N ASN A 78 -5.07 13.13 12.86
CA ASN A 78 -3.67 12.93 12.46
C ASN A 78 -3.45 11.63 11.67
N THR A 79 -4.48 11.15 10.97
CA THR A 79 -4.37 9.96 10.12
C THR A 79 -4.94 10.26 8.75
N VAL A 80 -4.20 9.89 7.71
CA VAL A 80 -4.63 9.93 6.31
C VAL A 80 -4.76 8.50 5.79
N LEU A 81 -5.86 8.22 5.11
CA LEU A 81 -6.07 7.00 4.34
C LEU A 81 -5.95 7.33 2.85
N LEU A 82 -5.02 6.68 2.17
CA LEU A 82 -4.81 6.80 0.73
C LEU A 82 -5.30 5.53 0.05
N PHE A 83 -6.24 5.66 -0.89
CA PHE A 83 -6.89 4.55 -1.57
C PHE A 83 -6.35 4.47 -2.99
N TYR A 84 -5.51 3.47 -3.25
CA TYR A 84 -4.97 3.20 -4.58
C TYR A 84 -5.72 2.05 -5.24
N ARG A 85 -6.27 2.30 -6.42
CA ARG A 85 -6.99 1.32 -7.23
C ARG A 85 -6.06 0.74 -8.27
N LYS A 86 -6.08 -0.58 -8.43
CA LYS A 86 -5.40 -1.21 -9.56
C LYS A 86 -6.12 -0.90 -10.88
N THR A 87 -5.39 -0.37 -11.85
CA THR A 87 -5.94 0.11 -13.12
C THR A 87 -6.26 -1.00 -14.13
N SER A 88 -5.64 -2.19 -14.00
CA SER A 88 -5.80 -3.35 -14.89
C SER A 88 -5.89 -4.70 -14.16
#